data_AF-A0A9E2CI33-F1
#
_entry.id   AF-A0A9E2CI33-F1
#
_cell.length_a   1.000
_cell.length_b   1.000
_cell.length_c   1.000
_cell.angle_alpha   90.00
_cell.angle_beta   90.00
_cell.angle_gamma   90.00
#
_symmetry.space_group_name_H-M   'P 1'
#
loop_
_entity.id
_entity.type
_entity.pdbx_description
1 polymer ?
#
loop_
_entity_poly.entity_id
_entity_poly.type
_entity_poly.pdbx_seq_one_letter_code
_entity_poly.pdbx_strand_id
1 'polypeptide(L)'
;KVAQDRQLDIGKSMVRDRPASDFVDVTFELLPKAVKGQMYTWLASTVQWEAHPQRRGWPYKDGGPVYHEKGGVFDVRVFAAYAKPEHDLIEYRWKRFGQNLRVVASCNAMYLDINHAELQRNSELDEYGNGLVDRAEALVSKIIRLSGEDPALDGRPFEIDLPWPEDLKEGVAFSSNEERSIMRLASWYQRVDAYVEDGVLHILLYKKAPQAVGYFNATKWFPDDFRELVHRKAREQGKVPSPVAP
;
A
#
# COMPACT_ATOMS: atom_id res chain seq x y z
N LYS A 1 -14.18 -16.04 11.91
CA LYS A 1 -15.05 -14.84 11.68
C LYS A 1 -14.87 -13.73 12.72
N VAL A 2 -15.46 -13.76 13.92
CA VAL A 2 -15.35 -12.63 14.90
C VAL A 2 -13.89 -12.21 15.22
N ALA A 3 -12.98 -13.19 15.36
CA ALA A 3 -11.56 -12.89 15.59
C ALA A 3 -10.87 -12.27 14.36
N GLN A 4 -11.23 -12.71 13.15
CA GLN A 4 -10.72 -12.20 11.89
C GLN A 4 -11.20 -10.76 11.66
N ASP A 5 -12.50 -10.50 11.84
CA ASP A 5 -13.11 -9.18 11.69
C ASP A 5 -12.41 -8.16 12.61
N ARG A 6 -12.17 -8.55 13.87
CA ARG A 6 -11.43 -7.73 14.82
C ARG A 6 -9.98 -7.45 14.40
N GLN A 7 -9.27 -8.45 13.87
CA GLN A 7 -7.90 -8.23 13.38
C GLN A 7 -7.92 -7.29 12.17
N LEU A 8 -8.86 -7.47 11.24
CA LEU A 8 -9.02 -6.60 10.08
C LEU A 8 -9.32 -5.16 10.51
N ASP A 9 -10.21 -4.93 11.46
CA ASP A 9 -10.51 -3.60 12.01
C ASP A 9 -9.26 -2.95 12.62
N ILE A 10 -8.47 -3.72 13.37
CA ILE A 10 -7.17 -3.26 13.88
C ILE A 10 -6.27 -2.86 12.71
N GLY A 11 -6.18 -3.69 11.67
CA GLY A 11 -5.39 -3.42 10.48
C GLY A 11 -5.82 -2.16 9.73
N LYS A 12 -7.12 -1.98 9.47
CA LYS A 12 -7.70 -0.75 8.91
C LYS A 12 -7.33 0.46 9.75
N SER A 13 -7.41 0.34 11.08
CA SER A 13 -7.06 1.39 12.03
C SER A 13 -5.55 1.69 12.11
N MET A 14 -4.68 0.84 11.55
CA MET A 14 -3.24 1.11 11.44
C MET A 14 -2.92 2.01 10.26
N VAL A 15 -3.69 1.92 9.16
CA VAL A 15 -3.51 2.82 8.00
C VAL A 15 -4.32 4.10 8.18
N ARG A 16 -5.54 4.06 8.72
CA ARG A 16 -6.39 5.25 8.96
C ARG A 16 -6.52 6.14 7.72
N ASP A 17 -6.87 5.52 6.60
CA ASP A 17 -6.98 6.24 5.33
C ASP A 17 -7.85 7.49 5.43
N ARG A 18 -7.57 8.45 4.53
CA ARG A 18 -8.27 9.71 4.42
C ARG A 18 -8.86 9.88 3.03
N PRO A 19 -9.93 10.67 2.89
CA PRO A 19 -10.39 11.12 1.59
C PRO A 19 -9.26 11.75 0.78
N ALA A 20 -9.29 11.54 -0.55
CA ALA A 20 -8.28 12.08 -1.46
C ALA A 20 -8.09 13.61 -1.36
N SER A 21 -9.10 14.35 -0.87
CA SER A 21 -9.05 15.79 -0.63
C SER A 21 -8.09 16.20 0.50
N ASP A 22 -7.84 15.31 1.45
CA ASP A 22 -7.00 15.59 2.62
C ASP A 22 -5.51 15.47 2.28
N PHE A 23 -5.18 14.76 1.21
CA PHE A 23 -3.80 14.57 0.75
C PHE A 23 -3.29 15.79 -0.01
N VAL A 24 -2.04 16.15 0.24
CA VAL A 24 -1.33 17.26 -0.40
C VAL A 24 -0.36 16.70 -1.43
N ASP A 25 -0.36 17.25 -2.64
CA ASP A 25 0.55 16.81 -3.70
C ASP A 25 1.98 17.24 -3.38
N VAL A 26 2.91 16.29 -3.39
CA VAL A 26 4.34 16.51 -3.20
C VAL A 26 5.13 15.74 -4.25
N THR A 27 6.25 16.28 -4.73
CA THR A 27 7.10 15.48 -5.61
C THR A 27 7.87 14.44 -4.80
N PHE A 28 8.16 13.29 -5.39
CA PHE A 28 8.89 12.22 -4.72
C PHE A 28 10.26 12.70 -4.19
N GLU A 29 10.92 13.63 -4.88
CA GLU A 29 12.22 14.19 -4.49
C GLU A 29 12.17 14.90 -3.13
N LEU A 30 11.04 15.55 -2.82
CA LEU A 30 10.82 16.29 -1.59
C LEU A 30 10.55 15.40 -0.38
N LEU A 31 10.29 14.10 -0.58
CA LEU A 31 10.10 13.17 0.52
C LEU A 31 11.38 13.06 1.38
N PRO A 32 11.25 12.92 2.71
CA PRO A 32 12.38 12.64 3.60
C PRO A 32 13.14 11.38 3.16
N LYS A 33 14.46 11.34 3.42
CA LYS A 33 15.31 10.18 3.07
C LYS A 33 14.79 8.88 3.71
N ALA A 34 14.37 8.94 4.97
CA ALA A 34 13.83 7.78 5.69
C ALA A 34 12.56 7.23 5.01
N VAL A 35 11.65 8.13 4.63
CA VAL A 35 10.43 7.80 3.89
C VAL A 35 10.74 7.16 2.55
N LYS A 36 11.63 7.75 1.75
CA LYS A 36 12.06 7.16 0.47
C LYS A 36 12.66 5.78 0.65
N GLY A 37 13.55 5.63 1.64
CA GLY A 37 14.17 4.35 1.99
C GLY A 37 13.13 3.27 2.30
N GLN A 38 12.10 3.60 3.08
CA GLN A 38 11.02 2.67 3.36
C GLN A 38 10.20 2.29 2.13
N MET A 39 9.86 3.25 1.27
CA MET A 39 9.15 2.94 0.02
C MET A 39 9.99 1.99 -0.84
N TYR A 40 11.28 2.24 -0.96
CA TYR A 40 12.18 1.35 -1.71
C TYR A 40 12.24 -0.05 -1.11
N THR A 41 12.38 -0.15 0.21
CA THR A 41 12.35 -1.44 0.90
C THR A 41 11.05 -2.18 0.64
N TRP A 42 9.91 -1.49 0.79
CA TRP A 42 8.60 -2.09 0.55
C TRP A 42 8.46 -2.57 -0.89
N LEU A 43 8.74 -1.73 -1.89
CA LEU A 43 8.65 -2.15 -3.29
C LEU A 43 9.54 -3.36 -3.55
N ALA A 44 10.80 -3.30 -3.12
CA ALA A 44 11.76 -4.36 -3.35
C ALA A 44 11.40 -5.67 -2.64
N SER A 45 10.79 -5.63 -1.45
CA SER A 45 10.36 -6.83 -0.74
C SER A 45 9.03 -7.33 -1.26
N THR A 46 8.07 -6.43 -1.47
CA THR A 46 6.65 -6.74 -1.47
C THR A 46 5.96 -6.62 -2.80
N VAL A 47 6.56 -5.91 -3.73
CA VAL A 47 5.97 -5.68 -5.04
C VAL A 47 6.80 -6.45 -6.07
N GLN A 48 6.12 -7.01 -7.06
CA GLN A 48 6.78 -7.59 -8.22
C GLN A 48 7.44 -6.46 -9.01
N TRP A 49 8.63 -6.73 -9.55
CA TRP A 49 9.42 -5.68 -10.21
C TRP A 49 8.68 -5.09 -11.42
N GLU A 50 7.87 -5.90 -12.11
CA GLU A 50 7.02 -5.49 -13.24
C GLU A 50 5.97 -4.46 -12.82
N ALA A 51 5.57 -4.46 -11.55
CA ALA A 51 4.54 -3.57 -11.01
C ALA A 51 5.09 -2.27 -10.42
N HIS A 52 6.41 -2.12 -10.33
CA HIS A 52 7.03 -0.93 -9.76
C HIS A 52 6.65 0.35 -10.54
N PRO A 53 6.51 1.50 -9.86
CA PRO A 53 6.34 2.79 -10.50
C PRO A 53 7.44 3.07 -11.52
N GLN A 54 7.06 3.40 -12.76
CA GLN A 54 8.02 3.72 -13.81
C GLN A 54 8.57 5.14 -13.64
N ARG A 55 9.67 5.31 -12.90
CA ARG A 55 10.36 6.61 -12.76
C ARG A 55 11.68 6.63 -13.51
N ARG A 56 11.95 7.72 -14.23
CA ARG A 56 13.23 7.98 -14.89
C ARG A 56 14.35 8.09 -13.85
N GLY A 57 15.41 7.29 -14.02
CA GLY A 57 16.60 7.35 -13.17
C GLY A 57 16.53 6.57 -11.85
N TRP A 58 15.65 5.57 -11.71
CA TRP A 58 15.76 4.63 -10.59
C TRP A 58 17.03 3.77 -10.73
N PRO A 59 17.92 3.76 -9.71
CA PRO A 59 19.09 2.91 -9.73
C PRO A 59 18.70 1.48 -9.40
N TYR A 60 18.87 0.55 -10.34
CA TYR A 60 18.78 -0.88 -10.06
C TYR A 60 20.14 -1.56 -10.23
N LYS A 61 20.37 -2.56 -9.39
CA LYS A 61 21.63 -3.31 -9.26
C LYS A 61 22.08 -4.00 -10.55
N ASP A 62 21.15 -4.29 -11.46
CA ASP A 62 21.42 -5.23 -12.57
C ASP A 62 21.40 -4.57 -13.97
N GLY A 63 21.47 -3.23 -14.05
CA GLY A 63 21.83 -2.52 -15.29
C GLY A 63 20.85 -2.64 -16.48
N GLY A 64 19.70 -3.29 -16.32
CA GLY A 64 18.70 -3.41 -17.38
C GLY A 64 17.96 -2.09 -17.63
N PRO A 65 17.81 -1.65 -18.89
CA PRO A 65 16.99 -0.48 -19.21
C PRO A 65 15.52 -0.79 -18.97
N VAL A 66 14.86 -0.04 -18.08
CA VAL A 66 13.39 -0.08 -17.97
C VAL A 66 12.81 0.88 -19.00
N TYR A 67 12.07 0.32 -19.97
CA TYR A 67 11.34 1.10 -20.95
C TYR A 67 10.22 1.89 -20.27
N HIS A 68 10.31 3.22 -20.35
CA HIS A 68 9.28 4.15 -19.91
C HIS A 68 8.11 4.11 -20.88
N GLU A 69 6.91 3.79 -20.42
CA GLU A 69 5.72 4.31 -21.08
C GLU A 69 5.69 5.82 -20.83
N LYS A 70 5.89 6.60 -21.91
CA LYS A 70 5.58 8.02 -21.91
C LYS A 70 4.12 8.18 -21.46
N GLY A 71 3.89 8.69 -20.25
CA GLY A 71 2.56 9.07 -19.78
C GLY A 71 2.08 8.41 -18.49
N GLY A 72 2.83 7.45 -17.90
CA GLY A 72 2.55 6.96 -16.55
C GLY A 72 3.01 7.96 -15.50
N VAL A 73 2.15 8.89 -15.08
CA VAL A 73 2.47 9.80 -13.98
C VAL A 73 2.51 8.99 -12.69
N PHE A 74 3.67 8.98 -12.02
CA PHE A 74 3.80 8.50 -10.66
C PHE A 74 3.57 9.67 -9.72
N ASP A 75 2.41 9.71 -9.09
CA ASP A 75 2.02 10.76 -8.17
C ASP A 75 2.30 10.34 -6.73
N VAL A 76 2.80 11.29 -5.95
CA VAL A 76 3.00 11.13 -4.52
C VAL A 76 2.21 12.21 -3.82
N ARG A 77 1.43 11.80 -2.83
CA ARG A 77 0.66 12.73 -2.02
C ARG A 77 0.84 12.38 -0.56
N VAL A 78 0.75 13.37 0.31
CA VAL A 78 1.02 13.20 1.75
C VAL A 78 -0.06 13.85 2.57
N PHE A 79 -0.41 13.18 3.66
CA PHE A 79 -1.26 13.73 4.71
C PHE A 79 -0.40 13.84 5.97
N ALA A 80 -0.09 15.07 6.39
CA ALA A 80 0.61 15.33 7.64
C ALA A 80 -0.43 15.66 8.72
N ALA A 81 -0.61 14.74 9.66
CA ALA A 81 -1.56 14.91 10.75
C ALA A 81 -1.00 15.93 11.76
N TYR A 82 -1.64 17.10 11.83
CA TYR A 82 -1.13 18.24 12.60
C TYR A 82 -0.92 17.93 14.09
N ALA A 83 -1.92 17.30 14.73
CA ALA A 83 -1.91 17.03 16.17
C ALA A 83 -1.56 15.58 16.54
N LYS A 84 -1.55 14.66 15.56
CA LYS A 84 -1.37 13.23 15.79
C LYS A 84 -0.37 12.66 14.76
N PRO A 85 0.93 12.99 14.89
CA PRO A 85 2.02 12.53 14.03
C PRO A 85 2.00 11.05 13.64
N GLU A 86 1.47 10.20 14.52
CA GLU A 86 1.24 8.79 14.31
C GLU A 86 0.21 8.44 13.22
N HIS A 87 -0.50 9.43 12.69
CA HIS A 87 -1.47 9.30 11.60
C HIS A 87 -0.98 9.90 10.28
N ASP A 88 0.31 10.20 10.17
CA ASP A 88 0.85 10.63 8.89
C ASP A 88 0.74 9.53 7.84
N LEU A 89 0.35 9.93 6.64
CA LEU A 89 0.17 9.03 5.51
C LEU A 89 0.93 9.51 4.29
N ILE A 90 1.32 8.52 3.49
CA ILE A 90 1.79 8.74 2.14
C ILE A 90 0.92 7.92 1.22
N GLU A 91 0.52 8.53 0.14
CA GLU A 91 -0.19 7.88 -0.93
C GLU A 91 0.65 7.91 -2.20
N TYR A 92 0.69 6.76 -2.86
CA TYR A 92 1.36 6.53 -4.12
C TYR A 92 0.31 6.16 -5.16
N ARG A 93 0.34 6.81 -6.32
CA ARG A 93 -0.55 6.50 -7.44
C ARG A 93 0.24 6.32 -8.72
N TRP A 94 -0.06 5.27 -9.47
CA TRP A 94 0.47 5.06 -10.82
C TRP A 94 -0.43 4.13 -11.61
N LYS A 95 -0.26 4.14 -12.92
CA LYS A 95 -0.99 3.22 -13.81
C LYS A 95 -0.15 1.99 -14.12
N ARG A 96 -0.72 0.80 -13.96
CA ARG A 96 -0.09 -0.46 -14.37
C ARG A 96 -1.12 -1.53 -14.64
N PHE A 97 -0.85 -2.42 -15.59
CA PHE A 97 -1.74 -3.54 -15.95
C PHE A 97 -3.19 -3.10 -16.24
N GLY A 98 -3.36 -1.91 -16.84
CA GLY A 98 -4.69 -1.34 -17.12
C GLY A 98 -5.46 -0.88 -15.88
N GLN A 99 -4.80 -0.72 -14.72
CA GLN A 99 -5.38 -0.29 -13.46
C GLN A 99 -4.74 1.00 -12.97
N ASN A 100 -5.52 1.87 -12.34
CA ASN A 100 -5.01 2.96 -11.52
C ASN A 100 -4.70 2.43 -10.12
N LEU A 101 -3.45 2.01 -9.92
CA LEU A 101 -3.00 1.52 -8.63
C LEU A 101 -2.88 2.67 -7.64
N ARG A 102 -3.42 2.46 -6.45
CA ARG A 102 -3.28 3.36 -5.31
C ARG A 102 -2.76 2.57 -4.13
N VAL A 103 -1.72 3.10 -3.48
CA VAL A 103 -1.20 2.55 -2.23
C VAL A 103 -1.19 3.64 -1.20
N VAL A 104 -1.76 3.37 -0.02
CA VAL A 104 -1.64 4.26 1.13
C VAL A 104 -0.85 3.57 2.20
N ALA A 105 0.21 4.23 2.67
CA ALA A 105 1.11 3.73 3.67
C ALA A 105 1.11 4.65 4.90
N SER A 106 0.95 4.05 6.06
CA SER A 106 1.27 4.64 7.36
C SER A 106 2.59 4.10 7.86
N CYS A 107 2.95 4.45 9.10
CA CYS A 107 4.12 3.88 9.75
C CYS A 107 4.05 2.39 10.07
N ASN A 108 2.85 1.83 10.15
CA ASN A 108 2.63 0.48 10.67
C ASN A 108 2.10 -0.49 9.63
N ALA A 109 1.43 0.00 8.60
CA ALA A 109 0.80 -0.82 7.59
C ALA A 109 0.70 -0.05 6.27
N MET A 110 0.29 -0.76 5.24
CA MET A 110 -0.17 -0.14 4.00
C MET A 110 -1.21 -1.03 3.36
N TYR A 111 -2.04 -0.47 2.51
CA TYR A 111 -2.82 -1.28 1.60
C TYR A 111 -2.63 -0.85 0.15
N LEU A 112 -2.94 -1.77 -0.75
CA LEU A 112 -3.08 -1.58 -2.18
C LEU A 112 -4.57 -1.62 -2.54
N ASP A 113 -5.02 -0.66 -3.33
CA ASP A 113 -6.36 -0.61 -3.88
C ASP A 113 -6.39 -1.14 -5.32
N ILE A 114 -7.35 -2.01 -5.58
CA ILE A 114 -7.71 -2.48 -6.92
C ILE A 114 -9.18 -2.15 -7.15
N ASN A 115 -9.46 -1.30 -8.13
CA ASN A 115 -10.82 -0.84 -8.40
C ASN A 115 -11.64 -1.93 -9.11
N HIS A 116 -12.75 -2.37 -8.53
CA HIS A 116 -13.56 -3.44 -9.13
C HIS A 116 -14.14 -3.04 -10.49
N ALA A 117 -14.57 -1.79 -10.67
CA ALA A 117 -15.13 -1.34 -11.94
C ALA A 117 -14.07 -1.29 -13.06
N GLU A 118 -12.81 -0.98 -12.75
CA GLU A 118 -11.71 -1.11 -13.70
C GLU A 118 -11.38 -2.57 -13.99
N LEU A 119 -11.36 -3.41 -12.96
CA LEU A 119 -11.13 -4.84 -13.10
C LEU A 119 -12.22 -5.49 -13.97
N GLN A 120 -13.49 -5.14 -13.76
CA GLN A 120 -14.67 -5.58 -14.53
C GLN A 120 -14.68 -5.04 -15.96
N ARG A 121 -14.34 -3.77 -16.20
CA ARG A 121 -14.28 -3.23 -17.58
C ARG A 121 -13.20 -3.91 -18.42
N ASN A 122 -12.05 -4.19 -17.82
CA ASN A 122 -11.02 -4.99 -18.47
C ASN A 122 -11.45 -6.46 -18.62
N SER A 123 -12.50 -6.86 -17.92
CA SER A 123 -12.99 -8.24 -17.87
C SER A 123 -13.88 -8.61 -19.07
N GLU A 124 -14.67 -7.65 -19.55
CA GLU A 124 -15.59 -7.78 -20.70
C GLU A 124 -14.85 -7.97 -22.04
N LEU A 125 -13.53 -7.74 -22.05
CA LEU A 125 -12.65 -7.84 -23.21
C LEU A 125 -11.85 -9.15 -23.27
N ASP A 126 -12.00 -10.03 -22.28
CA ASP A 126 -11.24 -11.28 -22.18
C ASP A 126 -12.03 -12.44 -22.80
N GLU A 127 -11.55 -12.95 -23.93
CA GLU A 127 -12.14 -14.05 -24.68
C GLU A 127 -12.11 -15.39 -23.91
N TYR A 128 -11.36 -15.48 -22.81
CA TYR A 128 -11.19 -16.71 -22.02
C TYR A 128 -12.24 -16.91 -20.92
N GLY A 129 -13.12 -15.93 -20.67
CA GLY A 129 -14.25 -16.10 -19.74
C GLY A 129 -13.87 -16.24 -18.26
N ASN A 130 -12.66 -15.82 -17.86
CA ASN A 130 -12.21 -15.88 -16.47
C ASN A 130 -13.15 -15.09 -15.53
N GLY A 131 -13.39 -15.57 -14.31
CA GLY A 131 -14.21 -14.86 -13.34
C GLY A 131 -13.59 -13.53 -12.89
N LEU A 132 -14.34 -12.72 -12.13
CA LEU A 132 -13.79 -11.52 -11.48
C LEU A 132 -12.69 -11.90 -10.47
N VAL A 133 -12.90 -13.00 -9.74
CA VAL A 133 -11.97 -13.55 -8.75
C VAL A 133 -10.64 -13.94 -9.38
N ASP A 134 -10.66 -14.79 -10.40
CA ASP A 134 -9.43 -15.27 -11.08
C ASP A 134 -8.56 -14.12 -11.60
N ARG A 135 -9.21 -13.03 -12.05
CA ARG A 135 -8.50 -11.83 -12.52
C ARG A 135 -7.95 -11.00 -11.38
N ALA A 136 -8.69 -10.86 -10.30
CA ALA A 136 -8.19 -10.22 -9.08
C ALA A 136 -6.96 -10.97 -8.58
N GLU A 137 -7.03 -12.31 -8.52
CA GLU A 137 -5.93 -13.18 -8.14
C GLU A 137 -4.72 -13.02 -9.06
N ALA A 138 -4.92 -13.11 -10.38
CA ALA A 138 -3.84 -12.95 -11.34
C ALA A 138 -3.21 -11.56 -11.28
N LEU A 139 -4.01 -10.51 -11.08
CA LEU A 139 -3.53 -9.13 -10.94
C LEU A 139 -2.76 -8.95 -9.63
N VAL A 140 -3.29 -9.44 -8.51
CA VAL A 140 -2.61 -9.38 -7.21
C VAL A 140 -1.29 -10.14 -7.29
N SER A 141 -1.23 -11.32 -7.91
CA SER A 141 0.01 -12.08 -8.09
C SER A 141 1.05 -11.36 -8.96
N LYS A 142 0.59 -10.52 -9.90
CA LYS A 142 1.45 -9.64 -10.73
C LYS A 142 1.90 -8.38 -10.01
N ILE A 143 1.21 -7.94 -8.96
CA ILE A 143 1.55 -6.72 -8.22
C ILE A 143 2.31 -7.06 -6.95
N ILE A 144 1.78 -7.95 -6.12
CA ILE A 144 2.31 -8.32 -4.81
C ILE A 144 3.14 -9.59 -4.95
N ARG A 145 4.29 -9.61 -4.31
CA ARG A 145 5.12 -10.80 -4.19
C ARG A 145 4.52 -11.75 -3.17
N LEU A 146 3.82 -12.78 -3.66
CA LEU A 146 3.20 -13.82 -2.83
C LEU A 146 4.15 -14.99 -2.52
N SER A 147 5.25 -15.14 -3.24
CA SER A 147 6.27 -16.15 -2.95
C SER A 147 7.68 -15.64 -3.23
N GLY A 148 8.67 -16.25 -2.59
CA GLY A 148 10.09 -15.89 -2.75
C GLY A 148 10.90 -16.25 -1.52
N GLU A 149 12.03 -15.58 -1.33
CA GLU A 149 12.87 -15.72 -0.14
C GLU A 149 12.72 -14.50 0.77
N ASP A 150 12.57 -14.71 2.08
CA ASP A 150 12.51 -13.62 3.06
C ASP A 150 13.91 -13.32 3.60
N PRO A 151 14.54 -12.18 3.24
CA PRO A 151 15.84 -11.81 3.78
C PRO A 151 15.81 -11.59 5.30
N ALA A 152 14.64 -11.30 5.87
CA ALA A 152 14.45 -11.12 7.30
C ALA A 152 14.32 -12.44 8.07
N LEU A 153 14.25 -13.58 7.36
CA LEU A 153 14.26 -14.94 7.90
C LEU A 153 15.42 -15.76 7.32
N ASP A 154 16.59 -15.13 7.18
CA ASP A 154 17.82 -15.76 6.66
C ASP A 154 17.66 -16.39 5.26
N GLY A 155 16.82 -15.78 4.40
CA GLY A 155 16.58 -16.27 3.04
C GLY A 155 15.65 -17.48 2.96
N ARG A 156 14.93 -17.82 4.05
CA ARG A 156 13.95 -18.90 4.00
C ARG A 156 12.86 -18.60 2.96
N PRO A 157 12.43 -19.61 2.19
CA PRO A 157 11.33 -19.43 1.27
C PRO A 157 10.04 -19.13 2.03
N PHE A 158 9.20 -18.30 1.44
CA PHE A 158 7.84 -18.05 1.88
C PHE A 158 6.87 -18.23 0.71
N GLU A 159 5.63 -18.56 1.07
CA GLU A 159 4.49 -18.61 0.16
C GLU A 159 3.28 -18.10 0.92
N ILE A 160 2.56 -17.16 0.32
CA ILE A 160 1.34 -16.55 0.83
C ILE A 160 0.20 -17.11 -0.01
N ASP A 161 -0.56 -18.01 0.59
CA ASP A 161 -1.82 -18.46 0.02
C ASP A 161 -2.95 -17.54 0.49
N LEU A 162 -3.65 -16.90 -0.46
CA LEU A 162 -4.82 -16.09 -0.17
C LEU A 162 -6.05 -16.94 -0.49
N PRO A 163 -6.91 -17.27 0.48
CA PRO A 163 -8.09 -18.12 0.24
C PRO A 163 -9.16 -17.30 -0.48
N TRP A 164 -9.01 -17.16 -1.81
CA TRP A 164 -9.88 -16.37 -2.65
C TRP A 164 -11.34 -16.87 -2.53
N PRO A 165 -12.30 -15.97 -2.28
CA PRO A 165 -13.72 -16.32 -2.19
C PRO A 165 -14.29 -16.62 -3.58
N GLU A 166 -15.42 -17.32 -3.63
CA GLU A 166 -16.14 -17.57 -4.90
C GLU A 166 -16.64 -16.28 -5.57
N ASP A 167 -16.85 -15.21 -4.80
CA ASP A 167 -17.32 -13.91 -5.27
C ASP A 167 -16.70 -12.75 -4.48
N LEU A 168 -16.35 -11.67 -5.18
CA LEU A 168 -15.79 -10.44 -4.63
C LEU A 168 -16.87 -9.35 -4.55
N LYS A 169 -17.80 -9.54 -3.62
CA LYS A 169 -18.85 -8.56 -3.31
C LYS A 169 -18.52 -7.72 -2.08
N GLU A 170 -19.22 -6.61 -1.94
CA GLU A 170 -19.11 -5.69 -0.80
C GLU A 170 -19.15 -6.42 0.55
N GLY A 171 -18.23 -6.08 1.45
CA GLY A 171 -18.12 -6.64 2.79
C GLY A 171 -17.46 -8.03 2.88
N VAL A 172 -17.02 -8.61 1.76
CA VAL A 172 -16.20 -9.83 1.78
C VAL A 172 -14.81 -9.51 2.30
N ALA A 173 -14.30 -10.37 3.18
CA ALA A 173 -12.95 -10.29 3.73
C ALA A 173 -12.33 -11.67 3.89
N PHE A 174 -11.04 -11.78 3.60
CA PHE A 174 -10.26 -13.02 3.67
C PHE A 174 -8.82 -12.69 4.08
N SER A 175 -8.09 -13.70 4.56
CA SER A 175 -6.76 -13.51 5.14
C SER A 175 -5.93 -14.75 4.86
N SER A 176 -4.67 -14.56 4.49
CA SER A 176 -3.74 -15.68 4.30
C SER A 176 -3.41 -16.41 5.61
N ASN A 177 -3.57 -15.75 6.76
CA ASN A 177 -3.34 -16.37 8.06
C ASN A 177 -4.17 -15.71 9.18
N GLU A 178 -5.43 -16.14 9.33
CA GLU A 178 -6.34 -15.51 10.30
C GLU A 178 -5.94 -15.73 11.77
N GLU A 179 -5.22 -16.83 12.06
CA GLU A 179 -4.78 -17.21 13.41
C GLU A 179 -3.61 -16.35 13.91
N ARG A 180 -2.79 -15.80 13.01
CA ARG A 180 -1.65 -14.96 13.37
C ARG A 180 -2.12 -13.56 13.75
N SER A 181 -1.88 -13.18 14.99
CA SER A 181 -2.14 -11.80 15.43
C SER A 181 -1.23 -10.79 14.73
N ILE A 182 -1.82 -9.73 14.19
CA ILE A 182 -1.12 -8.63 13.51
C ILE A 182 -0.07 -7.99 14.44
N MET A 183 -0.36 -7.91 15.74
CA MET A 183 0.55 -7.34 16.74
C MET A 183 1.79 -8.19 17.00
N ARG A 184 1.86 -9.43 16.48
CA ARG A 184 2.93 -10.41 16.74
C ARG A 184 3.61 -10.90 15.45
N LEU A 185 3.43 -10.19 14.34
CA LEU A 185 4.07 -10.54 13.07
C LEU A 185 5.57 -10.20 13.10
N ALA A 186 6.40 -11.21 12.86
CA ALA A 186 7.84 -11.10 12.69
C ALA A 186 8.24 -10.80 11.24
N SER A 187 7.34 -11.03 10.28
CA SER A 187 7.50 -10.65 8.88
C SER A 187 6.15 -10.35 8.25
N TRP A 188 6.15 -9.50 7.23
CA TRP A 188 4.94 -9.09 6.53
C TRP A 188 4.36 -10.24 5.68
N TYR A 189 5.17 -11.22 5.29
CA TYR A 189 4.72 -12.42 4.60
C TYR A 189 3.88 -13.36 5.46
N GLN A 190 3.86 -13.16 6.79
CA GLN A 190 3.16 -14.07 7.69
C GLN A 190 1.65 -13.89 7.69
N ARG A 191 1.16 -12.74 7.17
CA ARG A 191 -0.27 -12.43 7.08
C ARG A 191 -0.49 -11.31 6.08
N VAL A 192 -1.40 -11.56 5.14
CA VAL A 192 -1.94 -10.59 4.19
C VAL A 192 -3.45 -10.68 4.31
N ASP A 193 -4.09 -9.55 4.55
CA ASP A 193 -5.54 -9.49 4.65
C ASP A 193 -6.09 -8.80 3.39
N ALA A 194 -7.27 -9.21 2.94
CA ALA A 194 -7.95 -8.62 1.81
C ALA A 194 -9.41 -8.39 2.15
N TYR A 195 -9.98 -7.29 1.64
CA TYR A 195 -11.39 -6.98 1.83
C TYR A 195 -11.94 -6.12 0.70
N VAL A 196 -13.25 -6.22 0.47
CA VAL A 196 -13.98 -5.41 -0.51
C VAL A 196 -14.79 -4.36 0.24
N GLU A 197 -14.51 -3.09 -0.04
CA GLU A 197 -15.24 -1.95 0.52
C GLU A 197 -15.37 -0.85 -0.54
N ASP A 198 -16.55 -0.25 -0.66
CA ASP A 198 -16.85 0.82 -1.63
C ASP A 198 -16.48 0.45 -3.08
N GLY A 199 -16.64 -0.83 -3.46
CA GLY A 199 -16.29 -1.31 -4.80
C GLY A 199 -14.77 -1.35 -5.08
N VAL A 200 -13.94 -1.39 -4.04
CA VAL A 200 -12.49 -1.52 -4.11
C VAL A 200 -12.06 -2.78 -3.37
N LEU A 201 -11.23 -3.60 -4.02
CA LEU A 201 -10.48 -4.65 -3.35
C LEU A 201 -9.24 -4.04 -2.71
N HIS A 202 -9.22 -4.02 -1.39
CA HIS A 202 -8.09 -3.58 -0.59
C HIS A 202 -7.24 -4.79 -0.20
N ILE A 203 -5.95 -4.76 -0.49
CA ILE A 203 -4.97 -5.74 0.00
C ILE A 203 -4.11 -5.08 1.06
N LEU A 204 -4.25 -5.51 2.31
CA LEU A 204 -3.60 -4.96 3.48
C LEU A 204 -2.34 -5.75 3.83
N LEU A 205 -1.22 -5.02 3.90
CA LEU A 205 0.12 -5.52 4.15
C LEU A 205 0.64 -4.90 5.45
N TYR A 206 1.03 -5.75 6.39
CA TYR A 206 1.46 -5.32 7.72
C TYR A 206 2.97 -5.14 7.77
N LYS A 207 3.45 -4.01 8.30
CA LYS A 207 4.90 -3.83 8.47
C LYS A 207 5.38 -4.64 9.68
N LYS A 208 6.56 -5.25 9.55
CA LYS A 208 7.23 -5.99 10.63
C LYS A 208 7.28 -5.14 11.90
N ALA A 209 6.64 -5.63 12.96
CA ALA A 209 6.61 -5.10 14.34
C ALA A 209 7.16 -3.67 14.48
N PRO A 210 6.37 -2.62 14.22
CA PRO A 210 6.84 -1.23 14.19
C PRO A 210 7.58 -0.80 15.47
N GLN A 211 7.15 -1.35 16.61
CA GLN A 211 7.76 -1.16 17.92
C GLN A 211 9.10 -1.89 18.09
N ALA A 212 9.28 -3.06 17.46
CA ALA A 212 10.52 -3.85 17.52
C ALA A 212 11.59 -3.41 16.50
N VAL A 213 11.20 -2.68 15.44
CA VAL A 213 12.12 -2.08 14.45
C VAL A 213 12.40 -0.59 14.70
N GLY A 214 12.08 -0.07 15.89
CA GLY A 214 12.53 1.25 16.35
C GLY A 214 11.57 2.42 16.12
N TYR A 215 10.32 2.21 15.69
CA TYR A 215 9.32 3.29 15.57
C TYR A 215 8.53 3.53 16.86
N PHE A 216 9.20 3.51 18.02
CA PHE A 216 8.61 3.98 19.29
C PHE A 216 8.05 5.41 19.21
N ASN A 217 8.42 6.17 18.17
CA ASN A 217 7.93 7.52 17.95
C ASN A 217 7.57 7.72 16.48
N ALA A 218 6.30 7.52 16.13
CA ALA A 218 5.78 7.80 14.80
C ALA A 218 5.95 9.28 14.39
N THR A 219 6.28 10.17 15.33
CA THR A 219 6.75 11.53 15.05
C THR A 219 7.99 11.59 14.17
N LYS A 220 8.82 10.55 14.14
CA LYS A 220 10.00 10.47 13.25
C LYS A 220 9.65 10.09 11.82
N TRP A 221 8.40 9.74 11.54
CA TRP A 221 7.93 9.40 10.20
C TRP A 221 8.09 10.60 9.27
N PHE A 222 7.51 11.74 9.65
CA PHE A 222 7.74 13.04 9.03
C PHE A 222 8.48 13.97 10.00
N PRO A 223 9.70 14.40 9.67
CA PRO A 223 10.39 15.42 10.46
C PRO A 223 9.64 16.76 10.40
N ASP A 224 9.84 17.61 11.41
CA ASP A 224 9.07 18.84 11.59
C ASP A 224 9.17 19.79 10.39
N ASP A 225 10.36 19.93 9.80
CA ASP A 225 10.60 20.73 8.60
C ASP A 225 9.79 20.23 7.39
N PHE A 226 9.65 18.91 7.25
CA PHE A 226 8.80 18.32 6.22
C PHE A 226 7.31 18.55 6.52
N ARG A 227 6.87 18.47 7.78
CA ARG A 227 5.48 18.81 8.14
C ARG A 227 5.16 20.25 7.78
N GLU A 228 6.05 21.18 8.14
CA GLU A 228 5.91 22.60 7.78
C GLU A 228 5.80 22.80 6.27
N LEU A 229 6.63 22.09 5.49
CA LEU A 229 6.53 22.07 4.02
C LEU A 229 5.15 21.59 3.56
N VAL A 230 4.64 20.49 4.12
CA VAL A 230 3.31 19.94 3.76
C VAL A 230 2.22 20.96 4.10
N HIS A 231 2.27 21.59 5.27
CA HIS A 231 1.29 22.61 5.67
C HIS A 231 1.35 23.85 4.77
N ARG A 232 2.54 24.30 4.37
CA ARG A 232 2.69 25.39 3.41
C ARG A 232 2.07 25.02 2.07
N LYS A 233 2.36 23.82 1.55
CA LYS A 233 1.77 23.32 0.30
C LYS A 233 0.26 23.13 0.37
N ALA A 234 -0.27 22.70 1.51
CA ALA A 234 -1.72 22.60 1.71
C ALA A 234 -2.38 23.98 1.52
N ARG A 235 -1.81 25.03 2.13
CA ARG A 235 -2.30 26.42 1.97
C ARG A 235 -2.20 26.90 0.53
N GLU A 236 -1.10 26.62 -0.15
CA GLU A 236 -0.91 26.95 -1.58
C GLU A 236 -1.95 26.25 -2.48
N GLN A 237 -2.33 25.02 -2.13
CA GLN A 237 -3.33 24.22 -2.85
C GLN A 237 -4.77 24.53 -2.43
N GLY A 238 -5.00 25.51 -1.55
CA GLY A 238 -6.34 25.82 -1.02
C GLY A 238 -6.93 24.72 -0.15
N LYS A 239 -6.12 23.75 0.30
CA LYS A 239 -6.52 22.68 1.21
C LYS A 239 -6.41 23.21 2.63
N VAL A 240 -7.54 23.33 3.32
CA VAL A 240 -7.55 23.68 4.75
C VAL A 240 -7.06 22.45 5.51
N PRO A 241 -5.96 22.52 6.27
CA PRO A 241 -5.55 21.38 7.08
C PRO A 241 -6.67 21.11 8.10
N SER A 242 -7.37 19.98 7.95
CA SER A 242 -8.42 19.57 8.87
C SER A 242 -7.85 19.52 10.29
N PRO A 243 -8.38 20.32 11.23
CA PRO A 243 -8.07 20.10 12.64
C PRO A 243 -8.69 18.75 13.01
N VAL A 244 -7.86 17.71 13.13
CA VAL A 244 -8.34 16.44 13.67
C VAL A 244 -8.63 16.71 15.14
N ALA A 245 -9.91 16.67 15.51
CA ALA A 245 -10.33 16.81 16.90
C ALA A 245 -9.55 15.84 17.81
N PRO A 246 -9.19 16.28 19.03
CA PRO A 246 -8.43 15.47 19.99
C PRO A 246 -9.12 14.12 20.28
#